data_AF-A0A9X9A214-F1
#
_entry.id   AF-A0A9X9A214-F1
#
_cell.length_a   1.000
_cell.length_b   1.000
_cell.length_c   1.000
_cell.angle_alpha   90.00
_cell.angle_beta   90.00
_cell.angle_gamma   90.00
#
_symmetry.space_group_name_H-M   'P 1'
#
loop_
_entity.id
_entity.type
_entity.pdbx_description
1 polymer ?
#
loop_
_entity_poly.entity_id
_entity_poly.type
_entity_poly.pdbx_seq_one_letter_code
_entity_poly.pdbx_strand_id
1 'polypeptide(L)'
;PNPLDPTVGYPDHYRNYYSGPYDNGGVHINSSINNKAAYLLSEGGWHYGVEVNGVGREATEKIYYRALTKYLTAKSNFKMMRQAALQAADDLYGKNSKEVQAVTKAYDAVGIE
;
A
#
# COMPACT_ATOMS: atom_id res chain seq x y z
N PRO A 1 -16.70 -3.80 -8.38
CA PRO A 1 -17.27 -2.62 -9.07
C PRO A 1 -17.28 -1.40 -8.13
N ASN A 2 -16.77 -0.25 -8.60
CA ASN A 2 -16.87 1.02 -7.88
C ASN A 2 -18.32 1.54 -8.00
N PRO A 3 -19.04 1.80 -6.89
CA PRO A 3 -20.43 2.24 -6.91
C PRO A 3 -20.59 3.68 -7.41
N LEU A 4 -19.52 4.47 -7.46
CA LEU A 4 -19.54 5.83 -8.04
C LEU A 4 -19.35 5.80 -9.56
N ASP A 5 -18.52 4.88 -10.06
CA ASP A 5 -18.32 4.68 -11.49
C ASP A 5 -17.95 3.21 -11.78
N PRO A 6 -18.94 2.38 -12.16
CA PRO A 6 -18.71 0.96 -12.46
C PRO A 6 -17.75 0.72 -13.63
N THR A 7 -17.50 1.73 -14.48
CA THR A 7 -16.68 1.60 -15.70
C THR A 7 -15.18 1.80 -15.46
N VAL A 8 -14.80 2.45 -14.36
CA VAL A 8 -13.39 2.82 -14.06
C VAL A 8 -12.79 1.99 -12.92
N GLY A 9 -13.62 1.35 -12.09
CA GLY A 9 -13.15 0.60 -10.92
C GLY A 9 -12.70 1.52 -9.77
N TYR A 10 -12.23 0.93 -8.67
CA TYR A 10 -11.69 1.71 -7.54
C TYR A 10 -10.22 2.11 -7.82
N PRO A 11 -9.74 3.24 -7.26
CA PRO A 11 -8.41 3.75 -7.55
C PRO A 11 -7.30 2.78 -7.11
N ASP A 12 -6.46 2.36 -8.06
CA ASP A 12 -5.29 1.52 -7.80
C ASP A 12 -3.97 2.32 -7.75
N HIS A 13 -4.06 3.65 -7.81
CA HIS A 13 -2.94 4.58 -7.79
C HIS A 13 -3.38 5.92 -7.20
N TYR A 14 -2.51 6.55 -6.41
CA TYR A 14 -2.80 7.76 -5.63
C TYR A 14 -3.17 8.98 -6.47
N ARG A 15 -2.68 9.06 -7.72
CA ARG A 15 -3.12 10.07 -8.71
C ARG A 15 -4.65 10.07 -8.96
N ASN A 16 -5.32 8.94 -8.71
CA ASN A 16 -6.76 8.77 -8.89
C ASN A 16 -7.50 8.86 -7.53
N TYR A 17 -6.86 9.38 -6.48
CA TYR A 17 -7.44 9.52 -5.15
C TYR A 17 -8.77 10.28 -5.21
N TYR A 18 -9.79 9.69 -4.60
CA TYR A 18 -11.10 10.30 -4.49
C TYR A 18 -11.13 11.30 -3.32
N SER A 19 -11.42 12.57 -3.60
CA SER A 19 -11.43 13.67 -2.63
C SER A 19 -12.83 14.24 -2.34
N GLY A 20 -13.89 13.54 -2.76
CA GLY A 20 -15.27 13.99 -2.54
C GLY A 20 -15.84 13.60 -1.16
N PRO A 21 -17.07 14.04 -0.83
CA PRO A 21 -17.63 13.87 0.52
C PRO A 21 -18.23 12.48 0.79
N TYR A 22 -18.57 11.71 -0.24
CA TYR A 22 -19.17 10.38 -0.07
C TYR A 22 -18.26 9.42 0.70
N ASP A 23 -18.87 8.42 1.34
CA ASP A 23 -18.16 7.31 1.99
C ASP A 23 -17.09 7.80 2.99
N ASN A 24 -17.47 8.79 3.81
CA ASN A 24 -16.59 9.41 4.82
C ASN A 24 -15.26 9.94 4.23
N GLY A 25 -15.29 10.54 3.03
CA GLY A 25 -14.08 10.91 2.30
C GLY A 25 -13.49 9.75 1.47
N GLY A 26 -14.33 8.81 1.05
CA GLY A 26 -13.97 7.64 0.26
C GLY A 26 -13.10 6.63 0.97
N VAL A 27 -13.39 6.28 2.22
CA VAL A 27 -12.58 5.31 2.97
C VAL A 27 -12.55 3.94 2.31
N HIS A 28 -13.68 3.44 1.79
CA HIS A 28 -13.74 2.18 1.06
C HIS A 28 -13.25 2.34 -0.38
N ILE A 29 -13.49 3.50 -1.00
CA ILE A 29 -12.98 3.82 -2.35
C ILE A 29 -11.44 3.81 -2.37
N ASN A 30 -10.83 4.64 -1.53
CA ASN A 30 -9.38 4.87 -1.50
C ASN A 30 -8.61 3.72 -0.82
N SER A 31 -9.28 2.84 -0.05
CA SER A 31 -8.65 1.63 0.53
C SER A 31 -7.98 0.76 -0.53
N SER A 32 -8.54 0.73 -1.74
CA SER A 32 -8.04 -0.04 -2.87
C SER A 32 -6.60 0.30 -3.27
N ILE A 33 -6.13 1.53 -3.03
CA ILE A 33 -4.74 1.94 -3.28
C ILE A 33 -3.79 1.17 -2.36
N ASN A 34 -4.09 1.10 -1.05
CA ASN A 34 -3.29 0.31 -0.10
C ASN A 34 -3.46 -1.20 -0.35
N ASN A 35 -4.65 -1.66 -0.78
CA ASN A 35 -4.85 -3.07 -1.16
C ASN A 35 -3.98 -3.45 -2.36
N LYS A 36 -3.84 -2.55 -3.35
CA LYS A 36 -2.96 -2.78 -4.50
C LYS A 36 -1.50 -2.83 -4.09
N ALA A 37 -1.04 -1.94 -3.20
CA ALA A 37 0.31 -2.00 -2.64
C ALA A 37 0.56 -3.32 -1.88
N ALA A 38 -0.38 -3.77 -1.05
CA ALA A 38 -0.27 -5.04 -0.33
C ALA A 38 -0.25 -6.25 -1.28
N TYR A 39 -1.06 -6.24 -2.33
CA TYR A 39 -1.05 -7.27 -3.38
C TYR A 39 0.31 -7.32 -4.10
N LEU A 40 0.84 -6.17 -4.52
CA LEU A 40 2.14 -6.10 -5.18
C LEU A 40 3.28 -6.53 -4.26
N LEU A 41 3.23 -6.17 -2.97
CA LEU A 41 4.21 -6.64 -2.00
C LEU A 41 4.19 -8.18 -1.87
N SER A 42 3.00 -8.78 -1.86
CA SER A 42 2.84 -10.23 -1.72
C SER A 42 3.21 -10.98 -2.99
N GLU A 43 2.52 -10.67 -4.09
CA GLU A 43 2.55 -11.46 -5.32
C GLU A 43 3.53 -10.92 -6.36
N GLY A 44 4.02 -9.69 -6.17
CA GLY A 44 4.80 -8.99 -7.18
C GLY A 44 3.95 -8.50 -8.35
N GLY A 45 4.64 -8.11 -9.41
CA GLY A 45 4.03 -7.73 -10.68
C GLY A 45 4.42 -6.33 -11.13
N TRP A 46 3.84 -5.92 -12.25
CA TRP A 46 4.16 -4.69 -12.96
C TRP A 46 2.94 -3.75 -12.87
N HIS A 47 3.08 -2.61 -12.17
CA HIS A 47 2.08 -1.54 -12.03
C HIS A 47 2.70 -0.11 -12.17
N TYR A 48 2.15 0.75 -13.04
CA TYR A 48 2.58 2.15 -13.34
C TYR A 48 4.09 2.52 -13.25
N GLY A 49 4.86 2.34 -14.32
CA GLY A 49 6.34 2.40 -14.33
C GLY A 49 7.15 1.33 -13.55
N VAL A 50 6.59 0.64 -12.54
CA VAL A 50 7.36 -0.06 -11.51
C VAL A 50 7.14 -1.58 -11.45
N GLU A 51 8.20 -2.34 -11.69
CA GLU A 51 8.25 -3.78 -11.39
C GLU A 51 8.50 -4.02 -9.89
N VAL A 52 7.67 -4.88 -9.29
CA VAL A 52 7.75 -5.29 -7.88
C VAL A 52 8.06 -6.78 -7.82
N ASN A 53 9.15 -7.12 -7.13
CA ASN A 53 9.47 -8.50 -6.78
C ASN A 53 8.75 -8.85 -5.47
N GLY A 54 7.71 -9.69 -5.55
CA GLY A 54 6.91 -10.08 -4.40
C GLY A 54 7.72 -10.86 -3.36
N VAL A 55 7.35 -10.70 -2.10
CA VAL A 55 7.98 -11.40 -0.95
C VAL A 55 7.08 -12.46 -0.33
N GLY A 56 5.90 -12.68 -0.90
CA GLY A 56 4.92 -13.66 -0.46
C GLY A 56 4.03 -13.16 0.67
N ARG A 57 2.92 -13.88 0.87
CA ARG A 57 1.87 -13.55 1.83
C ARG A 57 2.37 -13.53 3.27
N GLU A 58 3.24 -14.47 3.64
CA GLU A 58 3.75 -14.59 5.02
C GLU A 58 4.63 -13.39 5.42
N ALA A 59 5.49 -12.90 4.53
CA ALA A 59 6.27 -11.69 4.83
C ALA A 59 5.36 -10.45 4.85
N THR A 60 4.42 -10.37 3.90
CA THR A 60 3.46 -9.27 3.80
C THR A 60 2.62 -9.13 5.07
N GLU A 61 2.06 -10.23 5.60
CA GLU A 61 1.24 -10.16 6.82
C GLU A 61 2.05 -9.66 8.03
N LYS A 62 3.30 -10.12 8.18
CA LYS A 62 4.18 -9.72 9.30
C LYS A 62 4.49 -8.23 9.23
N ILE A 63 4.79 -7.72 8.04
CA ILE A 63 5.07 -6.30 7.79
C ILE A 63 3.84 -5.46 8.13
N TYR A 64 2.67 -5.77 7.56
CA TYR A 64 1.45 -4.97 7.77
C TYR A 64 0.94 -5.06 9.21
N TYR A 65 1.03 -6.23 9.86
CA TYR A 65 0.63 -6.37 11.27
C TYR A 65 1.53 -5.55 12.18
N ARG A 66 2.86 -5.58 11.97
CA ARG A 66 3.79 -4.76 12.74
C ARG A 66 3.57 -3.28 12.47
N ALA A 67 3.37 -2.87 11.21
CA ALA A 67 3.06 -1.50 10.86
C ALA A 67 1.83 -0.97 11.61
N LEU A 68 0.73 -1.73 11.58
CA LEU A 68 -0.52 -1.41 12.25
C LEU A 68 -0.38 -1.30 13.77
N THR A 69 0.34 -2.23 14.39
CA THR A 69 0.37 -2.34 15.85
C THR A 69 1.48 -1.56 16.54
N LYS A 70 2.50 -1.10 15.80
CA LYS A 70 3.68 -0.41 16.36
C LYS A 70 3.88 1.02 15.89
N TYR A 71 3.45 1.38 14.68
CA TYR A 71 3.81 2.69 14.10
C TYR A 71 2.61 3.54 13.70
N LEU A 72 1.50 2.92 13.27
CA LEU A 72 0.32 3.69 12.89
C LEU A 72 -0.39 4.31 14.11
N THR A 73 -1.00 5.45 13.88
CA THR A 73 -1.83 6.17 14.85
C THR A 73 -3.18 6.51 14.23
N ALA A 74 -4.11 7.02 15.05
CA ALA A 74 -5.42 7.46 14.58
C ALA A 74 -5.38 8.59 13.53
N LYS A 75 -4.22 9.26 13.34
CA LYS A 75 -4.03 10.34 12.35
C LYS A 75 -3.16 9.95 11.16
N SER A 76 -2.78 8.68 11.04
CA SER A 76 -1.91 8.24 9.96
C SER A 76 -2.58 8.37 8.59
N ASN A 77 -1.83 8.89 7.61
CA ASN A 77 -2.22 8.98 6.21
C ASN A 77 -1.46 7.96 5.36
N PHE A 78 -1.64 7.97 4.03
CA PHE A 78 -0.97 7.03 3.11
C PHE A 78 0.55 7.09 3.17
N LYS A 79 1.15 8.28 3.27
CA LYS A 79 2.61 8.44 3.40
C LYS A 79 3.13 7.84 4.71
N MET A 80 2.40 8.07 5.81
CA MET A 80 2.72 7.45 7.10
C MET A 80 2.57 5.92 7.07
N MET A 81 1.60 5.40 6.31
CA MET A 81 1.48 3.96 6.07
C MET A 81 2.69 3.38 5.33
N ARG A 82 3.17 4.06 4.27
CA ARG A 82 4.43 3.68 3.59
C ARG A 82 5.60 3.65 4.58
N GLN A 83 5.78 4.71 5.35
CA GLN A 83 6.86 4.81 6.34
C GLN A 83 6.77 3.70 7.39
N ALA A 84 5.57 3.41 7.90
CA ALA A 84 5.32 2.33 8.84
C ALA A 84 5.65 0.95 8.25
N ALA A 85 5.29 0.69 7.00
CA ALA A 85 5.62 -0.56 6.32
C ALA A 85 7.13 -0.71 6.08
N LEU A 86 7.82 0.38 5.70
CA LEU A 86 9.28 0.39 5.54
C LEU A 86 10.00 0.09 6.85
N GLN A 87 9.60 0.76 7.94
CA GLN A 87 10.17 0.52 9.26
C GLN A 87 9.87 -0.91 9.74
N ALA A 88 8.66 -1.42 9.49
CA ALA A 88 8.32 -2.80 9.83
C ALA A 88 9.19 -3.82 9.07
N ALA A 89 9.43 -3.59 7.78
CA ALA A 89 10.29 -4.45 6.98
C ALA A 89 11.76 -4.39 7.43
N ASP A 90 12.28 -3.20 7.75
CA ASP A 90 13.63 -3.04 8.29
C ASP A 90 13.79 -3.79 9.63
N ASP A 91 12.86 -3.59 10.57
CA ASP A 91 12.89 -4.26 11.87
C ASP A 91 12.83 -5.79 11.79
N LEU A 92 12.14 -6.34 10.78
CA LEU A 92 11.94 -7.79 10.62
C LEU A 92 13.01 -8.47 9.77
N TYR A 93 13.53 -7.78 8.77
CA TYR A 93 14.37 -8.38 7.71
C TYR A 93 15.70 -7.63 7.48
N GLY A 94 15.82 -6.40 7.99
CA GLY A 94 16.99 -5.54 7.85
C GLY A 94 16.92 -4.58 6.66
N LYS A 95 17.56 -3.43 6.81
CA LYS A 95 17.52 -2.27 5.88
C LYS A 95 17.78 -2.57 4.41
N ASN A 96 18.64 -3.55 4.11
CA ASN A 96 19.02 -3.90 2.73
C ASN A 96 18.29 -5.14 2.20
N SER A 97 17.29 -5.64 2.93
CA SER A 97 16.53 -6.83 2.56
C SER A 97 15.69 -6.65 1.30
N LYS A 98 15.31 -7.77 0.69
CA LYS A 98 14.37 -7.76 -0.44
C LYS A 98 13.00 -7.25 -0.03
N GLU A 99 12.60 -7.41 1.23
CA GLU A 99 11.35 -6.94 1.81
C GLU A 99 11.29 -5.41 1.87
N VAL A 100 12.34 -4.74 2.34
CA VAL A 100 12.42 -3.26 2.32
C VAL A 100 12.37 -2.73 0.88
N GLN A 101 13.07 -3.39 -0.05
CA GLN A 101 13.05 -3.03 -1.47
C GLN A 101 11.65 -3.24 -2.08
N ALA A 102 10.99 -4.36 -1.78
CA ALA A 102 9.66 -4.66 -2.27
C ALA A 102 8.60 -3.71 -1.71
N VAL A 103 8.66 -3.34 -0.43
CA VAL A 103 7.77 -2.31 0.15
C VAL A 103 7.96 -0.98 -0.57
N THR A 104 9.21 -0.57 -0.78
CA THR A 104 9.54 0.67 -1.50
C THR A 104 8.90 0.66 -2.89
N LYS A 105 9.14 -0.41 -3.66
CA LYS A 105 8.61 -0.56 -5.02
C LYS A 105 7.08 -0.66 -5.05
N ALA A 106 6.46 -1.37 -4.12
CA ALA A 106 5.00 -1.49 -4.04
C ALA A 106 4.32 -0.13 -3.79
N TYR A 107 4.88 0.72 -2.93
CA TYR A 107 4.35 2.05 -2.67
C TYR A 107 4.68 3.06 -3.79
N ASP A 108 5.86 2.98 -4.40
CA ASP A 108 6.20 3.74 -5.61
C ASP A 108 5.21 3.43 -6.75
N ALA A 109 4.90 2.15 -6.96
CA ALA A 109 4.00 1.68 -8.01
C ALA A 109 2.56 2.19 -7.88
N VAL A 110 2.12 2.53 -6.68
CA VAL A 110 0.80 3.14 -6.43
C VAL A 110 0.88 4.65 -6.22
N GLY A 111 2.04 5.28 -6.44
CA GLY A 111 2.22 6.73 -6.44
C GLY A 111 2.18 7.39 -5.06
N ILE A 112 2.56 6.67 -4.00
CA ILE A 112 2.65 7.23 -2.64
C ILE A 112 4.12 7.36 -2.29
N GLU A 113 4.66 8.59 -2.27
CA GLU A 113 6.06 8.91 -1.92
C GLU A 113 6.26 9.30 -0.46
#